data_AF-A0A7W0P7K7-F1
#
_entry.id   AF-A0A7W0P7K7-F1
#
_cell.length_a   1.000
_cell.length_b   1.000
_cell.length_c   1.000
_cell.angle_alpha   90.00
_cell.angle_beta   90.00
_cell.angle_gamma   90.00
#
_symmetry.space_group_name_H-M   'P 1'
#
loop_
_entity.id
_entity.type
_entity.pdbx_description
1 polymer ?
#
loop_
_entity_poly.entity_id
_entity_poly.type
_entity_poly.pdbx_seq_one_letter_code
_entity_poly.pdbx_strand_id
1 'polypeptide(L)'
;MLLAALRRLGFVLCLAGGLTAAFSALVGLLAGASLTRAVSLGFYLVGSFLLVSGFFIGNRGPARVKSESGTAGPFGMFLGSRTVRWATAAEQEDSINLSAVFVTVGLALVVLGAAVDSRYKLA
;
A
#
# COMPACT_ATOMS: atom_id res chain seq x y z
N MET A 1 19.10 -2.40 -16.79
CA MET A 1 18.42 -2.74 -15.53
C MET A 1 17.21 -1.84 -15.23
N LEU A 2 17.32 -0.52 -15.44
CA LEU A 2 16.22 0.43 -15.20
C LEU A 2 14.91 0.08 -15.95
N LEU A 3 15.00 -0.31 -17.23
CA LEU A 3 13.83 -0.68 -18.03
C LEU A 3 13.08 -1.90 -17.47
N ALA A 4 13.81 -2.89 -16.92
CA ALA A 4 13.20 -4.06 -16.30
C ALA A 4 12.48 -3.69 -14.99
N ALA A 5 13.07 -2.77 -14.20
CA ALA A 5 12.46 -2.25 -12.99
C ALA A 5 11.18 -1.45 -13.30
N LEU A 6 11.22 -0.58 -14.32
CA LEU A 6 10.05 0.16 -14.81
C LEU A 6 8.95 -0.78 -15.30
N ARG A 7 9.29 -1.84 -16.03
CA ARG A 7 8.31 -2.85 -16.47
C ARG A 7 7.64 -3.53 -15.28
N ARG A 8 8.41 -3.91 -14.25
CA ARG A 8 7.86 -4.53 -13.04
C ARG A 8 6.97 -3.55 -12.27
N LEU A 9 7.39 -2.29 -12.13
CA LEU A 9 6.60 -1.26 -11.49
C LEU A 9 5.30 -0.98 -12.25
N GLY A 10 5.37 -0.87 -13.58
CA GLY A 10 4.21 -0.73 -14.45
C GLY A 10 3.24 -1.90 -14.29
N PHE A 11 3.75 -3.14 -14.23
CA PHE A 11 2.92 -4.31 -13.96
C PHE A 11 2.21 -4.24 -12.60
N VAL A 12 2.93 -3.86 -11.54
CA VAL A 12 2.35 -3.69 -10.19
C VAL A 12 1.27 -2.61 -10.19
N LEU A 13 1.51 -1.47 -10.86
CA LEU A 13 0.55 -0.38 -10.99
C LEU A 13 -0.70 -0.81 -11.75
N CYS A 14 -0.54 -1.46 -12.91
CA CYS A 14 -1.66 -1.95 -13.71
C CYS A 14 -2.47 -3.00 -12.95
N LEU A 15 -1.80 -3.91 -12.24
CA LEU A 15 -2.47 -4.95 -11.46
C LEU A 15 -3.23 -4.34 -10.27
N ALA A 16 -2.58 -3.49 -9.47
CA ALA A 16 -3.21 -2.83 -8.33
C ALA A 16 -4.38 -1.94 -8.78
N GLY A 17 -4.19 -1.17 -9.85
CA GLY A 17 -5.23 -0.32 -10.44
C GLY A 17 -6.40 -1.14 -10.99
N GLY A 18 -6.12 -2.16 -11.78
CA GLY A 18 -7.14 -3.02 -12.39
C GLY A 18 -7.96 -3.78 -11.35
N LEU A 19 -7.31 -4.37 -10.34
CA LEU A 19 -8.01 -5.07 -9.25
C LEU A 19 -8.86 -4.12 -8.41
N THR A 20 -8.33 -2.93 -8.08
CA THR A 20 -9.08 -1.91 -7.34
C THR A 20 -10.31 -1.47 -8.13
N ALA A 21 -10.14 -1.12 -9.41
CA ALA A 21 -11.25 -0.70 -10.27
C ALA A 21 -12.31 -1.79 -10.41
N ALA A 22 -11.91 -3.04 -10.67
CA ALA A 22 -12.83 -4.16 -10.84
C ALA A 22 -13.61 -4.45 -9.56
N PHE A 23 -12.94 -4.52 -8.41
CA PHE A 23 -13.57 -4.80 -7.13
C PHE A 23 -14.50 -3.66 -6.70
N SER A 24 -14.06 -2.42 -6.82
CA SER A 24 -14.87 -1.25 -6.45
C SER A 24 -16.06 -1.06 -7.39
N ALA A 25 -15.91 -1.32 -8.69
CA ALA A 25 -17.02 -1.35 -9.63
C ALA A 25 -18.05 -2.41 -9.23
N LEU A 26 -17.60 -3.64 -8.94
CA LEU A 26 -18.49 -4.73 -8.52
C LEU A 26 -19.27 -4.36 -7.26
N VAL A 27 -18.58 -3.92 -6.20
CA VAL A 27 -19.21 -3.52 -4.94
C VAL A 27 -20.15 -2.32 -5.14
N GLY A 28 -19.74 -1.32 -5.91
CA GLY A 28 -20.55 -0.14 -6.17
C GLY A 28 -21.82 -0.43 -6.96
N LEU A 29 -21.73 -1.28 -7.99
CA LEU A 29 -22.89 -1.70 -8.77
C LEU A 29 -23.88 -2.52 -7.93
N LEU A 30 -23.37 -3.42 -7.08
CA LEU A 30 -24.20 -4.17 -6.12
C LEU A 30 -24.89 -3.26 -5.10
N ALA A 31 -24.25 -2.13 -4.74
CA ALA A 31 -24.81 -1.10 -3.87
C ALA A 31 -25.67 -0.05 -4.61
N GLY A 32 -25.91 -0.20 -5.91
CA GLY A 32 -26.70 0.76 -6.71
C GLY A 32 -26.03 2.12 -6.95
N ALA A 33 -24.71 2.21 -6.77
CA ALA A 33 -23.94 3.43 -7.03
C ALA A 33 -23.54 3.54 -8.51
N SER A 34 -23.29 4.77 -8.98
CA SER A 34 -22.73 4.99 -10.31
C SER A 34 -21.29 4.46 -10.42
N LEU A 35 -20.97 3.89 -11.59
CA LEU A 35 -19.67 3.26 -11.87
C LEU A 35 -18.50 4.22 -11.60
N THR A 36 -18.57 5.43 -12.13
CA THR A 36 -17.53 6.47 -11.97
C THR A 36 -17.25 6.78 -10.50
N ARG A 37 -18.30 6.93 -9.69
CA ARG A 37 -18.19 7.20 -8.26
C ARG A 37 -17.56 6.01 -7.53
N ALA A 38 -18.02 4.80 -7.84
CA ALA A 38 -17.55 3.59 -7.19
C ALA A 38 -16.05 3.36 -7.43
N VAL A 39 -15.61 3.49 -8.68
CA VAL A 39 -14.19 3.33 -9.06
C VAL A 39 -13.32 4.43 -8.45
N SER A 40 -13.76 5.69 -8.51
CA SER A 40 -13.02 6.82 -7.91
C SER A 40 -12.85 6.66 -6.40
N LEU A 41 -13.91 6.29 -5.68
CA LEU A 41 -13.83 5.99 -4.23
C LEU A 41 -12.89 4.81 -3.93
N GLY A 42 -12.93 3.77 -4.76
CA GLY A 42 -12.02 2.63 -4.66
C GLY A 42 -10.56 3.05 -4.71
N PHE A 43 -10.21 3.84 -5.73
CA PHE A 43 -8.87 4.38 -5.90
C PHE A 43 -8.43 5.27 -4.75
N TYR A 44 -9.29 6.16 -4.25
CA TYR A 44 -8.96 6.97 -3.08
C TYR A 44 -8.76 6.14 -1.82
N LEU A 45 -9.62 5.15 -1.58
CA LEU A 45 -9.56 4.33 -0.37
C LEU A 45 -8.29 3.47 -0.37
N VAL A 46 -8.06 2.70 -1.44
CA VAL A 46 -6.88 1.84 -1.55
C VAL A 46 -5.60 2.68 -1.62
N GLY A 47 -5.62 3.77 -2.40
CA GLY A 47 -4.49 4.70 -2.50
C GLY A 47 -4.10 5.31 -1.15
N SER A 48 -5.08 5.83 -0.40
CA SER A 48 -4.84 6.39 0.94
C SER A 48 -4.34 5.33 1.92
N PHE A 49 -4.91 4.13 1.88
CA PHE A 49 -4.46 3.01 2.71
C PHE A 49 -2.98 2.65 2.45
N LEU A 50 -2.57 2.60 1.18
CA LEU A 50 -1.18 2.33 0.81
C LEU A 50 -0.25 3.47 1.23
N LEU A 51 -0.66 4.73 1.08
CA LEU A 51 0.12 5.88 1.54
C LEU A 51 0.38 5.83 3.05
N VAL A 52 -0.67 5.61 3.84
CA VAL A 52 -0.57 5.48 5.30
C VAL A 52 0.31 4.30 5.69
N SER A 53 0.10 3.14 5.05
CA SER A 53 0.91 1.93 5.32
C SER A 53 2.38 2.15 4.95
N GLY A 54 2.65 2.77 3.80
CA GLY A 54 3.99 3.11 3.35
C GLY A 54 4.70 4.08 4.29
N PHE A 55 3.98 5.10 4.79
CA PHE A 55 4.48 6.01 5.81
C PHE A 55 4.92 5.25 7.06
N PHE A 56 4.05 4.40 7.62
CA PHE A 56 4.40 3.66 8.83
C PHE A 56 5.52 2.64 8.62
N ILE A 57 5.57 1.97 7.46
CA ILE A 57 6.65 1.03 7.11
C ILE A 57 7.99 1.75 6.98
N GLY A 58 8.02 2.90 6.30
CA GLY A 58 9.24 3.69 6.11
C GLY A 58 9.73 4.36 7.39
N ASN A 59 8.81 4.73 8.29
CA ASN A 59 9.13 5.36 9.58
C ASN A 59 9.27 4.34 10.72
N ARG A 60 9.38 3.04 10.45
CA ARG A 60 9.65 2.05 11.51
C ARG A 60 11.04 2.31 12.09
N GLY A 61 11.08 2.87 13.31
CA GLY A 61 12.32 3.20 14.01
C GLY A 61 13.28 2.01 14.13
N PRO A 62 14.59 2.21 14.30
CA PRO A 62 15.61 1.17 14.09
C PRO A 62 15.61 0.02 15.11
N ALA A 63 14.78 0.07 16.16
CA ALA A 63 14.57 -1.01 17.11
C ALA A 63 13.67 -2.13 16.53
N ARG A 64 14.07 -3.38 16.73
CA ARG A 64 13.34 -4.60 16.33
C ARG A 64 13.25 -5.57 17.52
N VAL A 65 12.19 -6.36 17.58
CA VAL A 65 12.06 -7.41 18.61
C VAL A 65 12.99 -8.58 18.23
N LYS A 66 13.85 -9.00 19.15
CA LYS A 66 14.64 -10.22 19.04
C LYS A 66 13.73 -11.38 19.43
N SER A 67 13.10 -12.02 18.44
CA SER A 67 12.34 -13.24 18.70
C SER A 67 13.30 -14.40 18.91
N GLU A 68 13.39 -14.94 20.12
CA GLU A 68 13.78 -16.34 20.27
C GLU A 68 12.66 -17.18 19.67
N SER A 69 12.91 -17.72 18.47
CA SER A 69 12.22 -18.85 17.84
C SER A 69 10.72 -19.05 18.20
N GLY A 70 9.82 -18.64 17.31
CA GLY A 70 8.57 -19.40 17.08
C GLY A 70 7.23 -18.70 17.30
N THR A 71 7.16 -17.47 17.83
CA THR A 71 5.87 -16.78 18.05
C THR A 71 5.82 -15.40 17.40
N ALA A 72 5.98 -15.35 16.08
CA ALA A 72 5.82 -14.15 15.26
C ALA A 72 4.33 -13.86 14.94
N GLY A 73 3.46 -13.91 15.94
CA GLY A 73 2.04 -13.57 15.83
C GLY A 73 1.65 -12.42 16.76
N PRO A 74 0.46 -11.80 16.58
CA PRO A 74 -0.03 -10.72 17.45
C PRO A 74 0.00 -11.09 18.94
N PHE A 75 -0.17 -12.37 19.26
CA PHE A 75 -0.12 -12.91 20.63
C PHE A 75 1.31 -13.07 21.20
N GLY A 76 2.33 -13.23 20.37
CA GLY A 76 3.73 -13.32 20.83
C GLY A 76 4.28 -12.00 21.36
N MET A 77 3.72 -10.87 20.90
CA MET A 77 4.08 -9.52 21.35
C MET A 77 3.71 -9.24 22.82
N PHE A 78 2.74 -9.99 23.37
CA PHE A 78 2.25 -9.84 24.75
C PHE A 78 2.91 -10.81 25.73
N LEU A 79 3.43 -11.95 25.27
CA LEU A 79 3.90 -13.06 26.13
C LEU A 79 5.40 -13.36 26.02
N GLY A 80 6.12 -12.83 25.03
CA GLY A 80 7.55 -13.08 24.82
C GLY A 80 8.47 -12.12 25.57
N SER A 81 9.67 -12.58 25.94
CA SER A 81 10.73 -11.73 26.50
C SER A 81 11.07 -10.61 25.51
N ARG A 82 10.79 -9.35 25.88
CA ARG A 82 11.00 -8.16 25.05
C ARG A 82 12.49 -7.80 24.97
N THR A 83 13.29 -8.67 24.39
CA THR A 83 14.65 -8.31 24.03
C THR A 83 14.61 -7.54 22.71
N VAL A 84 15.22 -6.36 22.69
CA VAL A 84 15.26 -5.48 21.51
C VAL A 84 16.63 -5.61 20.86
N ARG A 85 16.67 -5.69 19.53
CA ARG A 85 17.89 -5.57 18.73
C ARG A 85 17.77 -4.42 17.74
N TRP A 86 18.91 -3.92 17.27
CA TRP A 86 18.92 -2.97 16.16
C TRP A 86 18.65 -3.67 14.83
N ALA A 87 18.03 -2.94 13.90
CA ALA A 87 17.83 -3.37 12.52
C ALA A 87 19.18 -3.45 11.79
N THR A 88 19.34 -4.45 10.92
CA THR A 88 20.48 -4.52 10.02
C THR A 88 20.32 -3.53 8.86
N ALA A 89 21.41 -3.22 8.16
CA ALA A 89 21.36 -2.35 6.96
C ALA A 89 20.43 -2.92 5.88
N ALA A 90 20.42 -4.24 5.68
CA ALA A 90 19.52 -4.91 4.74
C ALA A 90 18.05 -4.75 5.13
N GLU A 91 17.72 -4.91 6.42
CA GLU A 91 16.34 -4.70 6.90
C GLU A 91 15.87 -3.26 6.75
N GLN A 92 16.79 -2.30 6.89
CA GLN A 92 16.51 -0.89 6.66
C GLN A 92 16.27 -0.60 5.17
N GLU A 93 17.12 -1.13 4.30
CA GLU A 93 16.98 -1.02 2.85
C GLU A 93 15.65 -1.63 2.37
N ASP A 94 15.28 -2.82 2.86
CA ASP A 94 14.01 -3.46 2.57
C ASP A 94 12.81 -2.62 3.03
N SER A 95 12.89 -2.03 4.23
CA SER A 95 11.83 -1.16 4.76
C SER A 95 11.65 0.09 3.90
N ILE A 96 12.75 0.71 3.46
CA ILE A 96 12.74 1.87 2.57
C ILE A 96 12.18 1.50 1.19
N ASN A 97 12.65 0.40 0.60
CA ASN A 97 12.22 -0.06 -0.72
C ASN A 97 10.72 -0.41 -0.73
N LEU A 98 10.24 -1.12 0.30
CA LEU A 98 8.82 -1.46 0.43
C LEU A 98 7.96 -0.20 0.62
N SER A 99 8.41 0.72 1.46
CA SER A 99 7.76 2.02 1.66
C SER A 99 7.66 2.80 0.35
N ALA A 100 8.75 2.88 -0.42
CA ALA A 100 8.78 3.58 -1.69
C ALA A 100 7.76 3.01 -2.69
N VAL A 101 7.65 1.67 -2.77
CA VAL A 101 6.63 1.02 -3.62
C VAL A 101 5.21 1.39 -3.16
N PHE A 102 4.94 1.29 -1.85
CA PHE A 102 3.62 1.59 -1.30
C PHE A 102 3.21 3.05 -1.53
N VAL A 103 4.14 3.98 -1.30
CA VAL A 103 3.91 5.40 -1.51
C VAL A 103 3.70 5.71 -2.99
N THR A 104 4.54 5.17 -3.87
CA THR A 104 4.44 5.42 -5.33
C THR A 104 3.13 4.87 -5.90
N VAL A 105 2.79 3.62 -5.56
CA VAL A 105 1.53 3.00 -6.01
C VAL A 105 0.34 3.72 -5.40
N GLY A 106 0.37 3.99 -4.09
CA GLY A 106 -0.70 4.70 -3.39
C GLY A 106 -0.99 6.08 -4.00
N LEU A 107 0.06 6.86 -4.26
CA LEU A 107 -0.06 8.17 -4.91
C LEU A 107 -0.63 8.05 -6.33
N ALA A 108 -0.14 7.09 -7.12
CA ALA A 108 -0.64 6.86 -8.47
C ALA A 108 -2.13 6.51 -8.47
N LEU A 109 -2.59 5.66 -7.55
CA LEU A 109 -4.01 5.34 -7.41
C LEU A 109 -4.84 6.58 -7.04
N VAL A 110 -4.38 7.42 -6.11
CA VAL A 110 -5.09 8.67 -5.77
C VAL A 110 -5.21 9.59 -6.97
N VAL A 111 -4.15 9.73 -7.77
CA VAL A 111 -4.17 10.52 -9.02
C VAL A 111 -5.16 9.94 -10.03
N LEU A 112 -5.19 8.62 -10.20
CA LEU A 112 -6.20 7.95 -11.05
C LEU A 112 -7.62 8.17 -10.53
N GLY A 113 -7.82 8.11 -9.21
CA GLY A 113 -9.09 8.42 -8.55
C GLY A 113 -9.58 9.83 -8.89
N ALA A 114 -8.68 10.81 -8.83
CA ALA A 114 -8.96 12.21 -9.18
C ALA A 114 -9.24 12.40 -10.67
N ALA A 115 -8.52 11.69 -11.56
CA ALA A 115 -8.75 11.75 -13.00
C ALA A 115 -10.09 11.13 -13.42
N VAL A 116 -10.56 10.12 -12.68
CA VAL A 116 -11.86 9.45 -12.93
C VAL A 116 -13.01 10.20 -12.28
N ASP A 117 -12.77 11.00 -11.24
CA ASP A 117 -13.83 11.67 -10.48
C ASP A 117 -14.54 12.73 -11.33
N SER A 118 -15.77 12.44 -11.74
CA SER A 118 -16.60 13.37 -12.52
C SER A 118 -17.26 14.46 -11.69
N ARG A 119 -17.13 14.43 -10.34
CA ARG A 119 -17.70 15.46 -9.47
C ARG A 119 -16.97 16.78 -9.56
N TYR A 120 -15.68 16.74 -9.87
CA TYR A 120 -14.84 17.93 -10.00
C TYR A 120 -14.35 18.03 -11.43
N LYS A 121 -14.81 19.05 -12.16
CA LYS A 121 -14.23 19.42 -13.45
C LYS A 121 -12.87 20.05 -13.19
N LEU A 122 -11.80 19.36 -13.58
CA LEU A 122 -10.43 19.89 -13.53
C LEU A 122 -10.09 20.76 -14.77
N ALA A 123 -11.08 21.07 -15.62
CA ALA A 123 -11.04 22.05 -16.70
C ALA A 123 -12.48 22.50 -17.05
#